data_AF-A0A0J1AYY9-F1
#
_entry.id   AF-A0A0J1AYY9-F1
#
_cell.length_a   1.000
_cell.length_b   1.000
_cell.length_c   1.000
_cell.angle_alpha   90.00
_cell.angle_beta   90.00
_cell.angle_gamma   90.00
#
_symmetry.space_group_name_H-M   'P 1'
#
loop_
_entity.id
_entity.type
_entity.pdbx_description
1 polymer ?
#
loop_
_entity_poly.entity_id
_entity_poly.type
_entity_poly.pdbx_seq_one_letter_code
_entity_poly.pdbx_strand_id
1 'polypeptide(L)'
;MLRPALQTARNVRLTRSFQTSAARRAAHGDSKHDTHESFFTGPWIQAGIIFAFGVTAYNFLPSPKEVVASPTTSNSALEQEAKNDSAPWLTRFLAGRLAGAAEQNEQYNDKHLALTIEAADQRLLFNEAERPKVRRLKYPSLFEQQSPYLVGAGTTPDLSKLVIKSDEQ
;
A
#
# COMPACT_ATOMS: atom_id res chain seq x y z
N MET A 1 -70.90 -1.52 31.00
CA MET A 1 -69.91 -1.03 31.98
C MET A 1 -68.53 -1.07 31.34
N LEU A 2 -67.85 0.10 31.32
CA LEU A 2 -66.41 0.36 31.37
C LEU A 2 -65.41 -0.33 30.38
N ARG A 3 -65.11 0.44 29.31
CA ARG A 3 -63.85 0.75 28.59
C ARG A 3 -62.61 -0.18 28.68
N PRO A 4 -61.95 -0.48 27.53
CA PRO A 4 -60.59 -1.02 27.49
C PRO A 4 -59.51 0.06 27.67
N ALA A 5 -58.46 -0.25 28.42
CA ALA A 5 -57.31 0.63 28.64
C ALA A 5 -56.36 0.59 27.43
N LEU A 6 -56.23 1.73 26.76
CA LEU A 6 -55.19 2.05 25.78
C LEU A 6 -53.85 2.18 26.50
N GLN A 7 -52.89 1.31 26.21
CA GLN A 7 -51.49 1.57 26.56
C GLN A 7 -50.83 2.40 25.46
N THR A 8 -50.46 3.62 25.86
CA THR A 8 -49.86 4.67 25.06
C THR A 8 -48.42 4.33 24.69
N ALA A 9 -48.12 4.39 23.39
CA ALA A 9 -46.77 4.31 22.85
C ALA A 9 -45.91 5.48 23.37
N ARG A 10 -44.82 5.15 24.07
CA ARG A 10 -43.85 6.13 24.58
C ARG A 10 -42.86 6.47 23.47
N ASN A 11 -43.13 7.56 22.75
CA ASN A 11 -42.22 8.10 21.75
C ASN A 11 -40.94 8.65 22.42
N VAL A 12 -39.83 7.90 22.32
CA VAL A 12 -38.50 8.40 22.68
C VAL A 12 -38.00 9.25 21.51
N ARG A 13 -38.15 10.58 21.63
CA ARG A 13 -37.53 11.53 20.71
C ARG A 13 -36.03 11.64 21.04
N LEU A 14 -35.19 10.97 20.24
CA LEU A 14 -33.75 11.21 20.19
C LEU A 14 -33.50 12.56 19.49
N THR A 15 -33.42 13.65 20.26
CA THR A 15 -32.90 14.92 19.76
C THR A 15 -31.38 14.81 19.61
N ARG A 16 -30.89 14.53 18.40
CA ARG A 16 -29.49 14.79 18.04
C ARG A 16 -29.30 16.30 18.03
N SER A 17 -28.77 16.86 19.11
CA SER A 17 -28.27 18.24 19.10
C SER A 17 -26.97 18.27 18.31
N PHE A 18 -27.03 18.71 17.06
CA PHE A 18 -25.86 19.15 16.33
C PHE A 18 -25.34 20.43 17.00
N GLN A 19 -24.24 20.33 17.75
CA GLN A 19 -23.48 21.50 18.20
C GLN A 19 -22.84 22.13 16.96
N THR A 20 -23.48 23.16 16.41
CA THR A 20 -22.86 24.02 15.43
C THR A 20 -21.88 24.94 16.16
N SER A 21 -20.60 24.81 15.84
CA SER A 21 -19.55 25.69 16.34
C SER A 21 -19.79 27.11 15.80
N ALA A 22 -20.43 27.95 16.61
CA ALA A 22 -20.49 29.38 16.34
C ALA A 22 -19.07 29.97 16.43
N ALA A 23 -18.63 30.64 15.36
CA ALA A 23 -17.36 31.36 15.33
C ALA A 23 -17.38 32.48 16.38
N ARG A 24 -16.72 32.26 17.52
CA ARG A 24 -16.47 33.30 18.51
C ARG A 24 -15.39 34.23 17.96
N ARG A 25 -15.79 35.48 17.73
CA ARG A 25 -14.88 36.60 17.44
C ARG A 25 -13.81 36.70 18.53
N ALA A 26 -12.59 36.94 18.07
CA ALA A 26 -11.37 37.01 18.87
C ALA A 26 -11.52 37.97 20.06
N ALA A 27 -11.32 37.42 21.26
CA ALA A 27 -10.87 38.16 22.43
C ALA A 27 -9.50 37.56 22.78
N HIS A 28 -8.44 38.35 22.61
CA HIS A 28 -7.08 37.98 23.03
C HIS A 28 -7.02 37.97 24.56
N GLY A 29 -7.38 36.83 25.15
CA GLY A 29 -6.98 36.45 26.50
C GLY A 29 -5.80 35.50 26.36
N ASP A 30 -4.67 35.88 26.95
CA ASP A 30 -3.47 35.04 27.07
C ASP A 30 -3.78 33.86 28.03
N SER A 31 -4.45 32.83 27.52
CA SER A 31 -4.57 31.54 28.20
C SER A 31 -3.45 30.64 27.69
N LYS A 32 -2.39 30.55 28.48
CA LYS A 32 -1.42 29.44 28.41
C LYS A 32 -2.18 28.14 28.63
N HIS A 33 -2.63 27.52 27.54
CA HIS A 33 -3.02 26.12 27.54
C HIS A 33 -1.73 25.31 27.44
N ASP A 34 -1.11 25.06 28.59
CA ASP A 34 -0.13 23.99 28.71
C ASP A 34 -0.89 22.67 28.54
N THR A 35 -1.05 22.22 27.29
CA THR A 35 -1.52 20.87 26.97
C THR A 35 -0.41 19.91 27.41
N HIS A 36 -0.50 19.42 28.64
CA HIS A 36 0.29 18.28 29.07
C HIS A 36 -0.22 17.03 28.34
N GLU A 37 0.35 16.75 27.17
CA GLU A 37 0.15 15.49 26.45
C GLU A 37 0.76 14.35 27.28
N SER A 38 -0.05 13.77 28.15
CA SER A 38 0.33 12.63 28.99
C SER A 38 -0.55 11.44 28.67
N PHE A 39 0.06 10.25 28.64
CA PHE A 39 -0.63 8.97 28.55
C PHE A 39 -1.51 8.66 29.78
N PHE A 40 -1.46 9.53 30.81
CA PHE A 40 -2.32 9.47 31.98
C PHE A 40 -3.49 10.48 31.92
N THR A 41 -3.76 11.06 30.76
CA THR A 41 -4.98 11.86 30.55
C THR A 41 -6.20 10.95 30.39
N GLY A 42 -7.40 11.50 30.66
CA GLY A 42 -8.67 10.76 30.67
C GLY A 42 -8.90 9.82 29.48
N PRO A 43 -8.64 10.22 28.22
CA PRO A 43 -8.84 9.33 27.07
C PRO A 43 -7.91 8.11 27.06
N TRP A 44 -6.64 8.28 27.44
CA TRP A 44 -5.64 7.20 27.43
C TRP A 44 -5.85 6.21 28.58
N ILE A 45 -6.26 6.69 29.76
CA ILE A 45 -6.65 5.81 30.88
C ILE A 45 -7.86 4.96 30.49
N GLN A 46 -8.87 5.55 29.86
CA GLN A 46 -10.04 4.81 29.39
C GLN A 46 -9.68 3.76 28.33
N ALA A 47 -8.81 4.11 27.37
CA ALA A 47 -8.31 3.16 26.37
C ALA A 47 -7.52 2.00 27.03
N GLY A 48 -6.67 2.30 28.01
CA GLY A 48 -5.92 1.30 28.76
C GLY A 48 -6.82 0.34 29.56
N ILE A 49 -7.88 0.85 30.18
CA ILE A 49 -8.86 0.02 30.91
C ILE A 49 -9.61 -0.92 29.96
N ILE A 50 -10.07 -0.43 28.80
CA ILE A 50 -10.76 -1.25 27.80
C ILE A 50 -9.84 -2.36 27.29
N PHE A 51 -8.58 -2.04 27.00
CA PHE A 51 -7.60 -3.02 26.58
C PHE A 51 -7.33 -4.08 27.65
N ALA A 52 -7.09 -3.66 28.90
CA ALA A 52 -6.85 -4.57 30.01
C ALA A 52 -8.06 -5.49 30.26
N PHE A 53 -9.28 -4.94 30.19
CA PHE A 53 -10.51 -5.73 30.31
C PHE A 53 -10.66 -6.73 29.15
N GLY A 54 -10.31 -6.35 27.92
CA GLY A 54 -10.33 -7.25 26.77
C GLY A 54 -9.38 -8.44 26.93
N VAL A 55 -8.16 -8.19 27.40
CA VAL A 55 -7.15 -9.25 27.63
C VAL A 55 -7.57 -10.17 28.77
N THR A 56 -8.10 -9.64 29.87
CA THR A 56 -8.56 -10.48 30.98
C THR A 56 -9.81 -11.27 30.61
N ALA A 57 -10.75 -10.67 29.90
CA ALA A 57 -11.95 -11.34 29.39
C ALA A 57 -11.59 -12.47 28.41
N TYR A 58 -10.57 -12.29 27.56
CA TYR A 58 -10.13 -13.32 26.60
C TYR A 58 -9.79 -14.66 27.26
N ASN A 59 -9.20 -14.66 28.47
CA ASN A 59 -8.89 -15.89 29.20
C ASN A 59 -10.13 -16.64 29.71
N PHE A 60 -11.27 -15.97 29.83
CA PHE A 60 -12.54 -16.56 30.27
C PHE A 60 -13.47 -16.93 29.12
N LEU A 61 -13.11 -16.61 27.87
CA LEU A 61 -13.89 -17.06 26.73
C LEU A 61 -13.66 -18.58 26.52
N PRO A 62 -14.71 -19.39 26.35
CA PRO A 62 -14.57 -20.80 26.08
C PRO A 62 -13.81 -20.99 24.75
N SER A 63 -12.62 -21.58 24.84
CA SER A 63 -11.82 -21.95 23.67
C SER A 63 -12.60 -22.94 22.79
N PRO A 64 -12.69 -22.72 21.47
CA PRO A 64 -13.31 -23.68 20.56
C PRO A 64 -12.61 -25.04 20.67
N LYS A 65 -13.37 -26.09 20.99
CA LYS A 65 -12.83 -27.44 21.25
C LYS A 65 -12.48 -28.22 20.00
N GLU A 66 -12.82 -27.72 18.82
CA GLU A 66 -12.48 -28.37 17.56
C GLU A 66 -11.67 -27.40 16.69
N VAL A 67 -10.38 -27.69 16.60
CA VAL A 67 -9.47 -27.05 15.65
C VAL A 67 -9.78 -27.64 14.27
N VAL A 68 -10.78 -27.09 13.60
CA VAL A 68 -10.99 -27.32 12.16
C VAL A 68 -11.08 -25.99 11.40
N ALA A 69 -10.54 -24.91 11.96
CA ALA A 69 -10.27 -23.71 11.17
C ALA A 69 -8.86 -23.84 10.59
N SER A 70 -8.68 -24.74 9.63
CA SER A 70 -7.51 -24.61 8.76
C SER A 70 -7.64 -23.26 8.07
N PRO A 71 -6.59 -22.42 7.98
CA PRO A 71 -6.62 -21.18 7.24
C PRO A 71 -6.58 -21.51 5.74
N THR A 72 -7.61 -22.17 5.24
CA THR A 72 -7.76 -22.46 3.83
C THR A 72 -8.30 -21.19 3.19
N THR A 73 -7.38 -20.43 2.60
CA THR A 73 -7.67 -19.26 1.76
C THR A 73 -8.37 -19.63 0.45
N SER A 74 -8.59 -20.92 0.19
CA SER A 74 -9.33 -21.41 -0.98
C SER A 74 -10.82 -21.10 -0.86
N ASN A 75 -11.38 -20.51 -1.90
CA ASN A 75 -12.78 -20.10 -1.98
C ASN A 75 -13.77 -21.26 -1.69
N SER A 76 -13.49 -22.46 -2.17
CA SER A 76 -14.34 -23.65 -1.95
C SER A 76 -14.40 -24.07 -0.48
N ALA A 77 -13.31 -23.90 0.26
CA ALA A 77 -13.28 -24.17 1.69
C ALA A 77 -14.04 -23.08 2.47
N LEU A 78 -13.96 -21.81 2.05
CA LEU A 78 -14.75 -20.71 2.62
C LEU A 78 -16.26 -20.92 2.43
N GLU A 79 -16.69 -21.47 1.29
CA GLU A 79 -18.09 -21.81 1.07
C GLU A 79 -18.57 -22.98 1.94
N GLN A 80 -17.70 -23.96 2.19
CA GLN A 80 -17.98 -25.07 3.11
C GLN A 80 -18.07 -24.54 4.54
N GLU A 81 -17.14 -23.68 4.96
CA GLU A 81 -17.14 -23.01 6.27
C GLU A 81 -18.38 -22.14 6.50
N ALA A 82 -18.84 -21.42 5.46
CA ALA A 82 -20.05 -20.61 5.52
C ALA A 82 -21.32 -21.47 5.74
N LYS A 83 -21.31 -22.73 5.29
CA LYS A 83 -22.40 -23.69 5.44
C LYS A 83 -22.27 -24.54 6.71
N ASN A 84 -21.11 -24.53 7.37
CA ASN A 84 -20.86 -25.29 8.59
C ASN A 84 -21.48 -24.59 9.80
N ASP A 85 -22.53 -25.17 10.38
CA ASP A 85 -23.18 -24.65 11.59
C ASP A 85 -22.38 -24.88 12.89
N SER A 86 -21.33 -25.70 12.84
CA SER A 86 -20.39 -25.91 13.95
C SER A 86 -19.33 -24.81 14.09
N ALA A 87 -19.18 -23.94 13.07
CA ALA A 87 -18.20 -22.87 13.09
C ALA A 87 -18.65 -21.72 14.03
N PRO A 88 -17.70 -21.05 14.72
CA PRO A 88 -18.01 -19.84 15.49
C PRO A 88 -18.76 -18.80 14.65
N TRP A 89 -19.72 -18.11 15.25
CA TRP A 89 -20.60 -17.16 14.54
C TRP A 89 -19.84 -16.10 13.72
N LEU A 90 -18.70 -15.62 14.24
CA LEU A 90 -17.85 -14.63 13.57
C LEU A 90 -17.20 -15.22 12.31
N THR A 91 -16.68 -16.45 12.39
CA THR A 91 -16.10 -17.17 11.26
C THR A 91 -17.15 -17.38 10.17
N ARG A 92 -18.37 -17.78 10.54
CA ARG A 92 -19.49 -17.93 9.60
C ARG A 92 -19.88 -16.60 8.93
N PHE A 93 -19.91 -15.51 9.71
CA PHE A 93 -20.19 -14.17 9.19
C PHE A 93 -19.14 -13.71 8.18
N LEU A 94 -17.86 -13.91 8.50
CA LEU A 94 -16.75 -13.57 7.62
C LEU A 94 -16.75 -14.44 6.36
N ALA A 95 -16.94 -15.75 6.50
CA ALA A 95 -17.02 -16.69 5.39
C ALA A 95 -18.17 -16.33 4.44
N GLY A 96 -19.36 -16.04 4.95
CA GLY A 96 -20.49 -15.62 4.11
C GLY A 96 -20.25 -14.30 3.35
N ARG A 97 -19.48 -13.37 3.92
CA ARG A 97 -19.16 -12.10 3.26
C ARG A 97 -18.02 -12.22 2.25
N LEU A 98 -17.10 -13.15 2.47
CA LEU A 98 -15.94 -13.39 1.61
C LEU A 98 -16.23 -14.38 0.46
N ALA A 99 -17.13 -15.33 0.67
CA ALA A 99 -17.45 -16.38 -0.30
C ALA A 99 -17.97 -15.86 -1.65
N GLY A 100 -18.67 -14.71 -1.67
CA GLY A 100 -19.25 -14.15 -2.90
C GLY A 100 -18.26 -13.56 -3.91
N ALA A 101 -16.97 -13.47 -3.58
CA ALA A 101 -15.94 -12.89 -4.43
C ALA A 101 -15.02 -13.94 -5.09
N ALA A 102 -15.40 -15.22 -5.08
CA ALA A 102 -14.55 -16.32 -5.52
C ALA A 102 -14.02 -16.15 -6.96
N GLU A 103 -14.92 -15.92 -7.92
CA GLU A 103 -14.58 -15.75 -9.34
C GLU A 103 -13.73 -14.49 -9.57
N GLN A 104 -13.99 -13.41 -8.84
CA GLN A 104 -13.21 -12.17 -8.95
C GLN A 104 -11.79 -12.35 -8.39
N ASN A 105 -11.67 -13.04 -7.26
CA ASN A 105 -10.37 -13.34 -6.66
C ASN A 105 -9.54 -14.27 -7.55
N GLU A 106 -10.16 -15.24 -8.21
CA GLU A 106 -9.48 -16.10 -9.19
C GLU A 106 -8.95 -15.27 -10.36
N GLN A 107 -9.78 -14.40 -10.94
CA GLN A 107 -9.36 -13.49 -12.01
C GLN A 107 -8.20 -12.56 -11.57
N TYR A 108 -8.22 -12.05 -10.34
CA TYR A 108 -7.14 -11.23 -9.81
C TYR A 108 -5.86 -12.04 -9.62
N ASN A 109 -5.97 -13.27 -9.12
CA ASN A 109 -4.83 -14.16 -8.92
C ASN A 109 -4.20 -14.55 -10.25
N ASP A 110 -5.01 -14.89 -11.26
CA ASP A 110 -4.54 -15.23 -12.60
C ASP A 110 -3.84 -14.03 -13.25
N LYS A 111 -4.44 -12.84 -13.14
CA LYS A 111 -3.82 -11.61 -13.64
C LYS A 111 -2.49 -11.33 -12.92
N HIS A 112 -2.43 -11.51 -11.61
CA HIS A 112 -1.21 -11.31 -10.84
C HIS A 112 -0.13 -12.32 -11.23
N LEU A 113 -0.51 -13.59 -11.44
CA LEU A 113 0.38 -14.65 -11.91
C LEU A 113 0.94 -14.29 -13.29
N ALA A 114 0.10 -13.86 -14.23
CA ALA A 114 0.53 -13.44 -15.57
C ALA A 114 1.52 -12.27 -15.51
N LEU A 115 1.23 -11.23 -14.73
CA LEU A 115 2.14 -10.08 -14.56
C LEU A 115 3.47 -10.46 -13.90
N THR A 116 3.43 -11.42 -12.97
CA THR A 116 4.63 -11.91 -12.29
C THR A 116 5.53 -12.70 -13.25
N ILE A 117 4.94 -13.51 -14.14
CA ILE A 117 5.66 -14.21 -15.20
C ILE A 117 6.31 -13.20 -16.15
N GLU A 118 5.56 -12.22 -16.64
CA GLU A 118 6.10 -11.19 -17.54
C GLU A 118 7.27 -10.43 -16.90
N ALA A 119 7.15 -10.06 -15.63
CA ALA A 119 8.22 -9.41 -14.89
C ALA A 119 9.45 -10.31 -14.70
N ALA A 120 9.25 -11.61 -14.51
CA ALA A 120 10.34 -12.59 -14.42
C ALA A 120 11.08 -12.74 -15.76
N ASP A 121 10.34 -12.81 -16.86
CA ASP A 121 10.90 -12.91 -18.21
C ASP A 121 11.69 -11.66 -18.58
N GLN A 122 11.18 -10.47 -18.25
CA GLN A 122 11.91 -9.21 -18.44
C GLN A 122 13.22 -9.20 -17.65
N ARG A 123 13.19 -9.66 -16.39
CA ARG A 123 14.40 -9.76 -15.57
C ARG A 123 15.41 -10.74 -16.15
N LEU A 124 14.95 -11.88 -16.65
CA LEU A 124 15.82 -12.86 -17.31
C LEU A 124 16.48 -12.25 -18.55
N LEU A 125 15.71 -11.58 -19.40
CA LEU A 125 16.21 -10.91 -20.60
C LEU A 125 17.31 -9.88 -20.29
N PHE A 126 17.10 -9.04 -19.26
CA PHE A 126 18.08 -8.02 -18.89
C PHE A 126 19.27 -8.56 -18.09
N ASN A 127 19.11 -9.68 -17.39
CA ASN A 127 20.21 -10.33 -16.70
C ASN A 127 21.13 -11.07 -17.68
N GLU A 128 20.59 -11.65 -18.75
CA GLU A 128 21.36 -12.30 -19.82
C GLU A 128 22.06 -11.28 -20.73
N ALA A 129 21.51 -10.07 -20.85
CA ALA A 129 22.14 -9.00 -21.62
C ALA A 129 23.41 -8.49 -20.92
N GLU A 130 24.57 -8.71 -21.52
CA GLU A 130 25.81 -8.08 -21.07
C GLU A 130 25.69 -6.55 -21.18
N ARG A 131 26.07 -5.82 -20.12
CA ARG A 131 26.14 -4.35 -20.18
C ARG A 131 27.09 -3.95 -21.31
N PRO A 132 26.72 -3.02 -22.21
CA PRO A 132 27.62 -2.59 -23.25
C PRO A 132 28.90 -2.03 -22.62
N LYS A 133 30.05 -2.44 -23.15
CA LYS A 133 31.36 -1.99 -22.65
C LYS A 133 31.49 -0.48 -22.82
N VAL A 134 31.29 0.28 -21.75
CA VAL A 134 31.49 1.73 -21.74
C VAL A 134 32.98 2.03 -21.87
N ARG A 135 33.39 2.49 -23.05
CA ARG A 135 34.75 3.01 -23.25
C ARG A 135 34.84 4.39 -22.63
N ARG A 136 35.49 4.48 -21.46
CA ARG A 136 35.85 5.78 -20.88
C ARG A 136 36.99 6.36 -21.68
N LEU A 137 36.77 7.52 -22.28
CA LEU A 137 37.81 8.26 -22.95
C LEU A 137 38.75 8.84 -21.90
N LYS A 138 40.05 8.68 -22.11
CA LYS A 138 41.07 9.23 -21.20
C LYS A 138 41.05 10.76 -21.18
N TYR A 139 40.62 11.38 -22.27
CA TYR A 139 40.59 12.83 -22.45
C TYR A 139 39.27 13.25 -23.13
N PRO A 140 38.19 13.47 -22.36
CA PRO A 140 36.91 13.92 -22.92
C PRO A 140 36.99 15.34 -23.51
N SER A 141 37.94 16.15 -23.03
CA SER A 141 38.19 17.51 -23.51
C SER A 141 38.74 17.60 -24.93
N LEU A 142 39.24 16.48 -25.50
CA LEU A 142 39.71 16.46 -26.90
C LEU A 142 38.59 16.70 -27.90
N PHE A 143 37.33 16.43 -27.56
CA PHE A 143 36.19 16.71 -28.44
C PHE A 143 35.89 18.21 -28.56
N GLU A 144 36.10 18.96 -27.48
CA GLU A 144 35.87 20.41 -27.44
C GLU A 144 37.07 21.20 -27.96
N GLN A 145 38.22 20.52 -28.13
CA GLN A 145 39.41 21.13 -28.68
C GLN A 145 39.24 21.31 -30.20
N GLN A 146 38.61 22.41 -30.58
CA GLN A 146 38.59 22.86 -31.97
C GLN A 146 40.01 23.14 -32.43
N SER A 147 40.32 22.73 -33.66
CA SER A 147 41.56 23.12 -34.32
C SER A 147 41.63 24.66 -34.34
N PRO A 148 42.75 25.28 -33.93
CA PRO A 148 42.93 26.74 -33.98
C PRO A 148 42.70 27.33 -35.38
N TYR A 149 42.79 26.50 -36.42
CA TYR A 149 42.63 26.87 -37.81
C TYR A 149 41.28 26.42 -38.41
N LEU A 150 40.28 26.07 -37.58
CA LEU A 150 38.95 25.58 -38.03
C LEU A 150 39.03 24.37 -38.98
N VAL A 151 40.11 23.59 -38.89
CA VAL A 151 40.28 22.37 -39.68
C VAL A 151 39.40 21.29 -39.06
N GLY A 152 38.34 20.90 -39.77
CA GLY A 152 37.48 19.80 -39.36
C GLY A 152 38.27 18.49 -39.22
N ALA A 153 37.89 17.65 -38.25
CA ALA A 153 38.50 16.33 -38.13
C ALA A 153 38.32 15.54 -39.45
N GLY A 154 39.42 15.05 -40.02
CA GLY A 154 39.41 14.28 -41.28
C GLY A 154 39.46 15.10 -42.57
N THR A 155 39.57 16.44 -42.53
CA THR A 155 39.69 17.26 -43.75
C THR A 155 41.12 17.36 -44.30
N THR A 156 42.13 17.10 -43.46
CA THR A 156 43.53 17.07 -43.91
C THR A 156 43.94 15.65 -44.28
N PRO A 157 44.39 15.40 -45.53
CA PRO A 157 44.97 14.12 -45.89
C PRO A 157 46.30 13.92 -45.14
N ASP A 158 46.52 12.73 -44.60
CA ASP A 158 47.81 12.36 -44.01
C ASP A 158 48.85 12.15 -45.12
N LEU A 159 49.78 13.09 -45.25
CA LEU A 159 50.85 13.05 -46.24
C LEU A 159 52.17 12.48 -45.69
N SER A 160 52.18 11.94 -44.45
CA SER A 160 53.40 11.47 -43.78
C SER A 160 54.13 10.33 -44.50
N LYS A 161 53.47 9.63 -45.43
CA LYS A 161 54.03 8.52 -46.21
C LYS A 161 54.16 8.81 -47.70
N LEU A 162 54.12 10.07 -48.11
CA LEU A 162 54.15 10.43 -49.53
C LEU A 162 55.59 10.43 -50.06
N VAL A 163 55.92 9.49 -50.94
CA VAL A 163 57.19 9.45 -51.67
C VAL A 163 57.01 10.23 -52.98
N ILE A 164 57.63 11.40 -53.07
CA ILE A 164 57.59 12.24 -54.27
C ILE A 164 58.60 11.67 -55.27
N LYS A 165 58.13 11.31 -56.47
CA LYS A 165 59.01 10.96 -57.60
C LYS A 165 59.50 12.26 -58.24
N SER A 166 60.81 12.52 -58.20
CA SER A 166 61.43 13.59 -58.97
C SER A 166 61.59 13.14 -60.42
N ASP A 167 61.09 13.93 -61.38
CA ASP A 167 61.50 13.81 -62.78
C ASP A 167 62.84 14.53 -62.93
N GLU A 168 63.89 13.75 -63.21
CA GLU A 168 65.17 14.29 -63.65
C GLU A 168 65.00 14.88 -65.07
N GLN A 169 65.27 16.18 -65.21
CA GLN A 169 65.54 16.83 -66.51
C GLN A 169 67.04 16.87 -66.76
#